data_AF-A0AA88NGV7-F1
#
_entry.id   AF-A0AA88NGV7-F1
#
_cell.length_a   1.000
_cell.length_b   1.000
_cell.length_c   1.000
_cell.angle_alpha   90.00
_cell.angle_beta   90.00
_cell.angle_gamma   90.00
#
_symmetry.space_group_name_H-M   'P 1'
#
loop_
_entity.id
_entity.type
_entity.pdbx_description
1 polymer ?
#
loop_
_entity_poly.entity_id
_entity_poly.type
_entity_poly.pdbx_seq_one_letter_code
_entity_poly.pdbx_strand_id
1 'polypeptide(L)' 'MEKEKSRLVEECYECVVLMEEIALKSDSVFTLQHMDFLIEKVKETGNTARVQKLQEMKNKMEEKSSKALAAFKSLQ' A
#
# COMPACT_ATOMS: atom_id res chain seq x y z
N MET A 1 12.41 -3.65 22.58
CA MET A 1 12.00 -2.50 21.74
C MET A 1 12.12 -2.83 20.26
N GLU A 2 13.30 -3.23 19.75
CA GLU A 2 13.46 -3.55 18.31
C GLU A 2 12.65 -4.77 17.84
N LYS A 3 12.53 -5.83 18.65
CA LYS A 3 11.67 -6.98 18.31
C LYS A 3 10.19 -6.61 18.19
N GLU A 4 9.72 -5.72 19.07
CA GLU A 4 8.32 -5.27 19.06
C GLU A 4 8.04 -4.39 17.83
N LYS A 5 8.99 -3.51 17.47
CA LYS A 5 8.90 -2.75 16.22
C LYS A 5 8.83 -3.67 15.00
N SER A 6 9.70 -4.68 14.91
CA SER A 6 9.66 -5.63 13.79
C SER A 6 8.32 -6.36 13.70
N ARG A 7 7.79 -6.83 14.84
CA ARG A 7 6.48 -7.48 14.92
C ARG A 7 5.35 -6.57 14.42
N LEU A 8 5.35 -5.30 14.83
CA LEU A 8 4.35 -4.32 14.41
C LEU A 8 4.45 -4.02 12.90
N VAL A 9 5.65 -3.95 12.34
CA VAL A 9 5.86 -3.78 10.90
C VAL A 9 5.32 -4.99 10.13
N GLU A 10 5.54 -6.20 10.63
CA GLU A 10 5.01 -7.42 10.04
C GLU A 10 3.48 -7.50 10.12
N GLU A 11 2.88 -7.19 11.27
CA GLU A 11 1.41 -7.12 11.43
C GLU A 11 0.78 -6.07 10.50
N CYS A 12 1.37 -4.87 10.42
CA CYS A 12 0.89 -3.83 9.51
C CYS A 12 0.95 -4.27 8.04
N TYR A 13 2.03 -4.96 7.64
CA TYR A 13 2.14 -5.52 6.30
C TYR A 13 1.03 -6.52 6.00
N GLU A 14 0.79 -7.46 6.91
CA GLU A 14 -0.24 -8.50 6.74
C GLU A 14 -1.64 -7.88 6.66
N CYS A 15 -1.93 -6.89 7.50
CA CYS A 15 -3.19 -6.13 7.43
C CYS A 15 -3.39 -5.47 6.05
N VAL A 16 -2.38 -4.78 5.53
CA VAL A 16 -2.46 -4.10 4.22
C VAL A 16 -2.67 -5.10 3.07
N VAL A 17 -1.98 -6.23 3.11
CA VAL A 17 -2.15 -7.31 2.13
C VAL A 17 -3.55 -7.91 2.20
N LEU A 18 -4.03 -8.22 3.41
CA LEU A 18 -5.35 -8.80 3.60
C LEU A 18 -6.48 -7.85 3.14
N MET A 19 -6.31 -6.54 3.36
CA MET A 19 -7.24 -5.52 2.89
C MET A 19 -7.28 -5.41 1.35
N GLU A 20 -6.14 -5.59 0.68
CA GLU A 20 -6.10 -5.70 -0.79
C GLU A 20 -6.85 -6.95 -1.28
N GLU A 21 -6.65 -8.09 -0.62
CA GLU A 21 -7.18 -9.40 -1.03
C GLU A 21 -8.70 -9.57 -0.78
N ILE A 22 -9.23 -9.10 0.36
CA ILE A 22 -10.61 -9.45 0.78
C ILE A 22 -11.71 -8.61 0.11
N ALA A 23 -11.51 -7.30 -0.09
CA ALA A 23 -12.40 -6.36 -0.81
C ALA A 23 -12.60 -5.03 -0.05
N LEU A 24 -11.89 -4.00 -0.48
CA LEU A 24 -12.57 -2.80 -0.96
C LEU A 24 -11.66 -2.20 -2.03
N LYS A 25 -12.22 -1.45 -2.95
CA LYS A 25 -11.49 -0.43 -3.70
C LYS A 25 -10.57 0.33 -2.75
N SER A 26 -9.32 -0.09 -2.60
CA SER A 26 -8.36 0.50 -1.66
C SER A 26 -7.85 1.85 -2.16
N ASP A 27 -8.51 2.40 -3.18
CA ASP A 27 -8.55 3.78 -3.65
C ASP A 27 -8.76 4.81 -2.52
N SER A 28 -9.00 4.37 -1.28
CA SER A 28 -8.87 5.19 -0.09
C SER A 28 -7.49 5.86 -0.10
N VAL A 29 -7.51 7.16 -0.42
CA VAL A 29 -6.36 8.08 -0.40
C VAL A 29 -5.52 7.92 0.88
N PHE A 30 -6.18 7.56 1.97
CA PHE A 30 -5.55 7.27 3.26
C PHE A 30 -4.55 6.11 3.19
N THR A 31 -4.90 4.99 2.55
CA THR A 31 -4.01 3.84 2.38
C THR A 31 -2.82 4.18 1.49
N LEU A 32 -3.03 4.98 0.43
CA LEU A 32 -1.96 5.44 -0.45
C LEU A 32 -0.98 6.38 0.27
N GLN A 33 -1.51 7.34 1.03
CA GLN A 33 -0.73 8.34 1.75
C GLN A 33 0.16 7.72 2.83
N HIS A 34 -0.28 6.64 3.46
CA HIS A 34 0.50 5.94 4.49
C HIS A 34 1.34 4.78 3.97
N MET A 35 1.24 4.43 2.68
CA MET A 35 1.98 3.30 2.11
C MET A 35 3.48 3.57 1.99
N ASP A 36 3.89 4.82 1.74
CA ASP A 36 5.31 5.18 1.68
C ASP A 36 6.02 4.96 3.02
N PHE A 37 5.35 5.29 4.12
CA PHE A 37 5.84 5.03 5.47
C PHE A 37 6.00 3.53 5.73
N LEU A 38 5.00 2.71 5.38
CA LEU A 38 5.08 1.27 5.56
C LEU A 38 6.18 0.64 4.69
N ILE A 39 6.35 1.10 3.45
CA ILE A 39 7.43 0.66 2.56
C ILE A 39 8.80 0.97 3.18
N GLU A 40 9.00 2.16 3.72
CA GLU A 40 10.23 2.53 4.41
C GLU A 40 10.50 1.60 5.60
N LYS A 41 9.47 1.32 6.41
CA LYS A 41 9.61 0.44 7.58
C LYS A 41 9.88 -1.02 7.22
N VAL A 42 9.31 -1.53 6.14
CA VAL A 42 9.62 -2.89 5.65
C VAL A 42 11.02 -2.96 5.02
N LYS A 43 11.53 -1.87 4.43
CA LYS A 43 12.93 -1.81 3.98
C LYS A 43 13.90 -1.94 5.14
N GLU A 44 13.60 -1.32 6.28
CA GLU A 44 14.40 -1.42 7.51
C GLU A 44 14.48 -2.87 8.03
N THR A 45 13.50 -3.74 7.74
CA THR A 45 13.56 -5.17 8.10
C THR A 45 14.37 -6.03 7.13
N GLY A 46 14.87 -5.46 6.02
CA GLY A 46 15.62 -6.19 4.99
C GLY A 46 14.77 -7.11 4.11
N ASN A 47 13.43 -7.09 4.24
CA ASN A 47 12.55 -8.00 3.50
C ASN A 47 12.17 -7.41 2.13
N THR A 48 13.08 -7.58 1.16
CA THR A 48 12.95 -7.01 -0.19
C THR A 48 11.72 -7.51 -0.95
N ALA A 49 11.29 -8.76 -0.74
CA ALA A 49 10.08 -9.32 -1.37
C ALA A 49 8.82 -8.59 -0.90
N ARG A 50 8.71 -8.28 0.40
CA ARG A 50 7.58 -7.51 0.94
C ARG A 50 7.59 -6.07 0.46
N VAL A 51 8.78 -5.46 0.31
CA VAL A 51 8.95 -4.12 -0.28
C VAL A 51 8.42 -4.08 -1.72
N GLN A 52 8.81 -5.06 -2.54
CA GLN A 52 8.34 -5.15 -3.94
C GLN A 52 6.82 -5.29 -4.02
N LYS A 53 6.22 -6.18 -3.22
CA LYS A 53 4.75 -6.35 -3.19
C LYS A 53 4.05 -5.01 -2.87
N LEU A 54 4.50 -4.30 -1.83
CA LEU A 54 3.90 -3.01 -1.46
C LEU A 54 4.05 -1.93 -2.55
N GLN A 55 5.17 -1.90 -3.26
CA GLN A 55 5.38 -0.97 -4.38
C GLN A 55 4.46 -1.27 -5.56
N GLU A 56 4.28 -2.55 -5.91
CA GLU A 56 3.33 -2.96 -6.95
C GLU A 56 1.89 -2.60 -6.58
N MET A 57 1.50 -2.79 -5.32
CA MET A 57 0.19 -2.37 -4.80
C MET A 57 -0.01 -0.85 -4.96
N LYS A 58 1.02 -0.05 -4.64
CA LYS A 58 0.99 1.41 -4.79
C LYS A 58 0.77 1.84 -6.24
N ASN A 59 1.56 1.29 -7.16
CA ASN A 59 1.48 1.63 -8.57
C ASN A 59 0.10 1.28 -9.16
N LYS A 60 -0.46 0.11 -8.81
CA LYS A 60 -1.81 -0.29 -9.24
C LYS A 60 -2.88 0.66 -8.73
N MET A 61 -2.74 1.19 -7.51
CA MET A 61 -3.69 2.14 -6.93
C MET A 61 -3.60 3.51 -7.59
N GLU A 62 -2.39 4.02 -7.84
CA GLU A 62 -2.17 5.28 -8.58
C GLU A 62 -2.72 5.21 -10.01
N GLU A 63 -2.52 4.09 -10.71
CA GLU A 63 -3.03 3.88 -12.06
C GLU A 63 -4.58 3.90 -12.09
N LYS A 64 -5.23 3.23 -11.12
CA LYS A 64 -6.70 3.26 -10.98
C LYS A 64 -7.22 4.67 -10.70
N SER A 65 -6.56 5.41 -9.80
CA SER A 65 -6.92 6.79 -9.47
C SER A 65 -6.79 7.72 -10.68
N SER A 66 -5.70 7.60 -11.44
CA SER A 66 -5.47 8.35 -12.68
C SER A 66 -6.54 8.04 -13.75
N LYS A 67 -6.88 6.76 -13.95
CA LYS A 67 -7.94 6.33 -14.87
C LYS A 67 -9.31 6.88 -14.47
N ALA A 68 -9.64 6.86 -13.18
CA ALA A 68 -10.89 7.42 -12.66
C ALA A 68 -10.98 8.93 -12.92
N LEU A 69 -9.89 9.66 -12.68
CA LEU A 69 -9.81 11.09 -12.94
C LEU A 69 -9.94 11.42 -14.44
N ALA A 70 -9.30 10.64 -15.31
CA ALA A 70 -9.40 10.82 -16.76
C ALA A 70 -10.83 10.57 -17.29
N ALA A 71 -11.49 9.51 -16.80
CA ALA A 71 -12.88 9.21 -17.15
C ALA A 71 -13.83 10.34 -16.72
N PHE A 72 -13.66 10.88 -15.51
CA PHE A 72 -14.45 12.02 -15.03
C PHE A 72 -14.29 13.26 -15.92
N LYS A 73 -13.05 13.57 -16.33
CA LYS A 73 -12.78 14.71 -17.24
C LYS A 73 -13.38 14.54 -18.63
N SER A 74 -13.53 13.32 -19.13
CA SER A 74 -14.12 13.06 -20.45
C SER A 74 -15.66 13.20 -20.50
N LEU A 75 -16.30 13.39 -19.35
CA LEU A 75 -17.76 13.55 -19.22
C LEU A 75 -18.20 15.01 -19.04
N GLN A 76 -17.28 15.98 -19.01
CA GLN A 76 -17.54 17.43 -18.94
C GLN A 76 -17.21 18.10 -20.27
#